data_AF-A0A9P1BYM8-F1
#
_entry.id   AF-A0A9P1BYM8-F1
#
_cell.length_a   1.000
_cell.length_b   1.000
_cell.length_c   1.000
_cell.angle_alpha   90.00
_cell.angle_beta   90.00
_cell.angle_gamma   90.00
#
_symmetry.space_group_name_H-M   'P 1'
#
loop_
_entity.id
_entity.type
_entity.pdbx_description
1 polymer ?
#
loop_
_entity_poly.entity_id
_entity_poly.type
_entity_poly.pdbx_seq_one_letter_code
_entity_poly.pdbx_strand_id
1 'polypeptide(L)'
;MSAQDQWFYALSLLSLASCNRAADAIGYSSTISAVGKASWTTALILLKELQDSELFVLDVVAVNASITAMARSNQWQRALSLLQILRSPKFQLHVASFNACISACEANGFWQHAITLLEDLCQQKLTPDVITYCSLISVCEKGRQWRVACCFLQLLSSPNVIAFSAAISSAEKALQWTIALRLLQQMREMRLFNLVAFNAAISACEKCGEWPQALALLRSMAHLRLRADAITFSSAISAMATGEQWAIAVDLLHSLRLSEARPNLIIYNAALCACGAAAQNAWALRLFGLLQEDSLQPDVVTYCSTVLATTLPAMLLQRLATVQGLSLQELRETKKRRTLFPQES
;
A
#
# COMPACT_ATOMS: atom_id res chain seq x y z
N MET A 1 -5.85 29.73 -8.05
CA MET A 1 -7.28 29.45 -8.25
C MET A 1 -7.58 28.12 -7.59
N SER A 2 -8.52 28.10 -6.64
CA SER A 2 -8.98 26.86 -6.03
C SER A 2 -9.65 25.95 -7.07
N ALA A 3 -9.78 24.65 -6.81
CA ALA A 3 -10.47 23.73 -7.71
C ALA A 3 -11.94 24.14 -7.96
N GLN A 4 -12.56 24.84 -7.01
CA GLN A 4 -13.89 25.45 -7.15
C GLN A 4 -13.87 26.65 -8.11
N ASP A 5 -12.86 27.51 -8.05
CA ASP A 5 -12.76 28.65 -8.98
C ASP A 5 -12.53 28.19 -10.43
N GLN A 6 -11.78 27.10 -10.62
CA GLN A 6 -11.58 26.48 -11.94
C GLN A 6 -12.88 25.85 -12.49
N TRP A 7 -13.74 25.33 -11.61
CA TRP A 7 -15.05 24.79 -11.98
C TRP A 7 -16.02 25.87 -12.44
N PHE A 8 -16.15 26.98 -11.69
CA PHE A 8 -16.99 28.11 -12.09
C PHE A 8 -16.50 28.80 -13.36
N TYR A 9 -15.18 28.87 -13.57
CA TYR A 9 -14.59 29.38 -14.81
C TYR A 9 -14.81 28.45 -16.01
N ALA A 10 -14.78 27.14 -15.82
CA ALA A 10 -15.11 26.18 -16.88
C ALA A 10 -16.61 26.21 -17.24
N LEU A 11 -17.49 26.40 -16.25
CA LEU A 11 -18.94 26.59 -16.45
C LEU A 11 -19.26 27.91 -17.17
N SER A 12 -18.56 29.00 -16.84
CA SER A 12 -18.75 30.27 -17.55
C SER A 12 -18.26 30.17 -19.00
N LEU A 13 -17.14 29.48 -19.25
CA LEU A 13 -16.68 29.15 -20.60
C LEU A 13 -17.67 28.24 -21.36
N LEU A 14 -18.34 27.29 -20.70
CA LEU A 14 -19.41 26.48 -21.30
C LEU A 14 -20.64 27.31 -21.66
N SER A 15 -21.06 28.24 -20.80
CA SER A 15 -22.18 29.16 -21.09
C SER A 15 -21.87 30.13 -22.23
N LEU A 16 -20.59 30.51 -22.38
CA LEU A 16 -20.09 31.31 -23.50
C LEU A 16 -19.96 30.46 -24.78
N ALA A 17 -19.60 29.19 -24.66
CA ALA A 17 -19.47 28.26 -25.78
C ALA A 17 -20.82 27.82 -26.36
N SER A 18 -21.86 27.68 -25.53
CA SER A 18 -23.23 27.45 -26.01
C SER A 18 -23.84 28.65 -26.74
N CYS A 19 -23.38 29.86 -26.42
CA CYS A 19 -23.90 31.11 -26.98
C CYS A 19 -23.14 31.61 -28.22
N ASN A 20 -21.92 31.11 -28.46
CA ASN A 20 -21.08 31.58 -29.56
C ASN A 20 -20.62 30.38 -30.43
N ARG A 21 -21.06 30.33 -31.69
CA ARG A 21 -20.74 29.28 -32.68
C ARG A 21 -19.24 29.14 -33.04
N ALA A 22 -18.37 29.88 -32.35
CA ALA A 22 -16.91 29.89 -32.52
C ALA A 22 -16.20 29.51 -31.21
N ALA A 23 -16.79 28.64 -30.39
CA ALA A 23 -16.02 27.95 -29.37
C ALA A 23 -15.09 26.95 -30.06
N ASP A 24 -13.87 27.40 -30.34
CA ASP A 24 -12.82 26.60 -30.98
C ASP A 24 -12.65 25.26 -30.25
N ALA A 25 -12.25 24.20 -30.97
CA ALA A 25 -11.94 22.89 -30.40
C ALA A 25 -10.98 22.97 -29.19
N ILE A 26 -10.14 24.01 -29.13
CA ILE A 26 -9.20 24.34 -28.05
C ILE A 26 -9.94 24.79 -26.76
N GLY A 27 -11.05 25.51 -26.88
CA GLY A 27 -11.92 25.88 -25.75
C GLY A 27 -12.61 24.66 -25.15
N TYR A 28 -13.06 23.74 -26.00
CA TYR A 28 -13.63 22.47 -25.55
C TYR A 28 -12.57 21.53 -24.94
N SER A 29 -11.35 21.45 -25.49
CA SER A 29 -10.31 20.60 -24.91
C SER A 29 -9.79 21.12 -23.56
N SER A 30 -9.64 22.44 -23.43
CA SER A 30 -9.27 23.07 -22.16
C SER A 30 -10.35 22.94 -21.09
N THR A 31 -11.63 23.08 -21.45
CA THR A 31 -12.75 22.86 -20.52
C THR A 31 -12.85 21.39 -20.10
N ILE A 32 -12.70 20.42 -21.01
CA ILE A 32 -12.66 18.99 -20.66
C ILE A 32 -11.48 18.68 -19.72
N SER A 33 -10.32 19.30 -19.91
CA SER A 33 -9.16 19.13 -19.01
C SER A 33 -9.39 19.71 -17.61
N ALA A 34 -10.04 20.87 -17.52
CA ALA A 34 -10.41 21.48 -16.25
C ALA A 34 -11.52 20.68 -15.54
N VAL A 35 -12.57 20.32 -16.27
CA VAL A 35 -13.73 19.57 -15.78
C VAL A 35 -13.36 18.15 -15.41
N GLY A 36 -12.48 17.50 -16.17
CA GLY A 36 -11.99 16.14 -15.90
C GLY A 36 -11.25 16.00 -14.57
N LYS A 37 -10.75 17.09 -13.98
CA LYS A 37 -10.21 17.08 -12.61
C LYS A 37 -11.31 17.01 -11.54
N ALA A 38 -12.52 17.50 -11.82
CA ALA A 38 -13.61 17.61 -10.87
C ALA A 38 -14.67 16.51 -11.06
N SER A 39 -15.03 16.19 -12.30
CA SER A 39 -16.03 15.19 -12.62
C SER A 39 -15.77 14.54 -13.99
N TRP A 40 -15.62 13.21 -13.97
CA TRP A 40 -15.40 12.40 -15.17
C TRP A 40 -16.68 12.22 -16.00
N THR A 41 -17.87 12.31 -15.39
CA THR A 41 -19.15 12.14 -16.10
C THR A 41 -19.41 13.28 -17.06
N THR A 42 -19.15 14.51 -16.62
CA THR A 42 -19.27 15.72 -17.44
C THR A 42 -18.20 15.76 -18.53
N ALA A 43 -16.98 15.29 -18.26
CA ALA A 43 -15.95 15.14 -19.30
C ALA A 43 -16.39 14.19 -20.42
N LEU A 44 -17.06 13.07 -20.08
CA LEU A 44 -17.59 12.13 -21.07
C LEU A 44 -18.80 12.67 -21.86
N ILE A 45 -19.69 13.43 -21.22
CA ILE A 45 -20.82 14.06 -21.90
C ILE A 45 -20.31 15.05 -22.94
N LEU A 46 -19.38 15.93 -22.55
CA LEU A 46 -18.76 16.89 -23.46
C LEU A 46 -17.99 16.20 -24.59
N LEU A 47 -17.32 15.08 -24.31
CA LEU A 47 -16.61 14.32 -25.34
C LEU A 47 -17.56 13.67 -26.34
N LYS A 48 -18.73 13.20 -25.90
CA LYS A 48 -19.78 12.68 -26.80
C LYS A 48 -20.41 13.79 -27.64
N GLU A 49 -20.70 14.94 -27.06
CA GLU A 49 -21.21 16.11 -27.80
C GLU A 49 -20.23 16.59 -28.88
N LEU A 50 -18.93 16.53 -28.61
CA LEU A 50 -17.88 16.78 -29.60
C LEU A 50 -17.77 15.70 -30.67
N GLN A 51 -18.13 14.46 -30.35
CA GLN A 51 -18.12 13.36 -31.31
C GLN A 51 -19.34 13.39 -32.25
N ASP A 52 -20.49 13.79 -31.72
CA ASP A 52 -21.76 13.90 -32.47
C ASP A 52 -21.82 15.16 -33.34
N SER A 53 -20.96 16.15 -33.06
CA SER A 53 -20.80 17.32 -33.93
C SER A 53 -19.82 17.00 -35.06
N GLU A 54 -20.36 16.68 -36.25
CA GLU A 54 -19.57 16.36 -37.47
C GLU A 54 -18.58 17.46 -37.92
N LEU A 55 -18.67 18.66 -37.31
CA LEU A 55 -17.84 19.82 -37.63
C LEU A 55 -16.49 19.85 -36.89
N PHE A 56 -16.26 19.02 -35.86
CA PHE A 56 -15.07 19.12 -35.02
C PHE A 56 -14.25 17.82 -34.99
N VAL A 57 -12.95 17.93 -35.27
CA VAL A 57 -12.00 16.83 -35.07
C VAL A 57 -11.73 16.70 -33.58
N LEU A 58 -12.03 15.52 -33.02
CA LEU A 58 -11.78 15.22 -31.61
C LEU A 58 -10.29 15.44 -31.28
N ASP A 59 -10.00 16.36 -30.37
CA ASP A 59 -8.63 16.69 -29.97
C ASP A 59 -8.06 15.58 -29.06
N VAL A 60 -6.84 15.13 -29.37
CA VAL A 60 -6.07 14.16 -28.58
C VAL A 60 -5.94 14.61 -27.12
N VAL A 61 -5.84 15.92 -26.87
CA VAL A 61 -5.75 16.49 -25.51
C VAL A 61 -7.04 16.28 -24.71
N ALA A 62 -8.21 16.52 -25.32
CA ALA A 62 -9.52 16.35 -24.69
C ALA A 62 -9.79 14.89 -24.32
N VAL A 63 -9.39 14.00 -25.22
CA VAL A 63 -9.47 12.55 -25.06
C VAL A 63 -8.58 12.08 -23.92
N ASN A 64 -7.30 12.49 -23.89
CA ASN A 64 -6.37 12.10 -22.83
C ASN A 64 -6.80 12.62 -21.46
N ALA A 65 -7.34 13.85 -21.41
CA ALA A 65 -7.93 14.40 -20.20
C ALA A 65 -9.11 13.55 -19.70
N SER A 66 -9.98 13.09 -20.60
CA SER A 66 -11.11 12.22 -20.27
C SER A 66 -10.65 10.84 -19.76
N ILE A 67 -9.65 10.22 -20.41
CA ILE A 67 -9.04 8.98 -19.93
C ILE A 67 -8.46 9.16 -18.53
N THR A 68 -7.71 10.24 -18.31
CA THR A 68 -7.10 10.54 -17.01
C THR A 68 -8.15 10.80 -15.92
N ALA A 69 -9.24 11.47 -16.26
CA ALA A 69 -10.37 11.71 -15.36
C ALA A 69 -11.05 10.39 -14.95
N MET A 70 -11.32 9.51 -15.92
CA MET A 70 -11.89 8.18 -15.66
C MET A 70 -10.95 7.30 -14.84
N ALA A 71 -9.65 7.34 -15.14
CA ALA A 71 -8.62 6.62 -14.40
C ALA A 71 -8.58 7.02 -12.92
N ARG A 72 -8.58 8.34 -12.65
CA ARG A 72 -8.63 8.88 -11.28
C ARG A 72 -9.91 8.54 -10.54
N SER A 73 -11.00 8.34 -11.27
CA SER A 73 -12.31 8.00 -10.72
C SER A 73 -12.54 6.49 -10.57
N ASN A 74 -11.48 5.68 -10.72
CA ASN A 74 -11.49 4.22 -10.66
C ASN A 74 -12.41 3.53 -11.70
N GLN A 75 -12.72 4.22 -12.81
CA GLN A 75 -13.56 3.70 -13.91
C GLN A 75 -12.70 3.06 -15.00
N TRP A 76 -11.88 2.07 -14.63
CA TRP A 76 -10.87 1.45 -15.51
C TRP A 76 -11.48 0.80 -16.77
N GLN A 77 -12.65 0.17 -16.67
CA GLN A 77 -13.34 -0.46 -17.82
C GLN A 77 -13.65 0.57 -18.91
N ARG A 78 -14.15 1.74 -18.50
CA ARG A 78 -14.52 2.82 -19.41
C ARG A 78 -13.29 3.49 -20.02
N ALA A 79 -12.22 3.64 -19.22
CA ALA A 79 -10.94 4.13 -19.70
C ALA A 79 -10.35 3.18 -20.76
N LEU A 80 -10.39 1.86 -20.53
CA LEU A 80 -9.96 0.86 -21.49
C LEU A 80 -10.83 0.83 -22.75
N SER A 81 -12.16 0.88 -22.61
CA SER A 81 -13.06 0.89 -23.79
C SER A 81 -12.84 2.14 -24.64
N LEU A 82 -12.64 3.30 -24.00
CA LEU A 82 -12.35 4.53 -24.71
C LEU A 82 -11.00 4.44 -25.44
N LEU A 83 -9.96 3.92 -24.77
CA LEU A 83 -8.65 3.67 -25.40
C LEU A 83 -8.75 2.72 -26.59
N GLN A 84 -9.60 1.68 -26.53
CA GLN A 84 -9.84 0.76 -27.65
C GLN A 84 -10.55 1.44 -28.83
N ILE A 85 -11.57 2.26 -28.59
CA ILE A 85 -12.26 3.03 -29.65
C ILE A 85 -11.28 3.97 -30.37
N LEU A 86 -10.32 4.51 -29.62
CA LEU A 86 -9.30 5.43 -30.13
C LEU A 86 -8.11 4.74 -30.80
N ARG A 87 -8.09 3.39 -30.87
CA ARG A 87 -7.10 2.65 -31.68
C ARG A 87 -7.32 2.81 -33.19
N SER A 88 -8.38 3.50 -33.61
CA SER A 88 -8.57 3.81 -35.02
C SER A 88 -7.42 4.69 -35.55
N PRO A 89 -6.96 4.52 -36.81
CA PRO A 89 -5.81 5.22 -37.37
C PRO A 89 -5.96 6.75 -37.44
N LYS A 90 -7.14 7.27 -37.06
CA LYS A 90 -7.44 8.71 -37.00
C LYS A 90 -6.84 9.41 -35.79
N PHE A 91 -6.46 8.68 -34.73
CA PHE A 91 -5.95 9.26 -33.48
C PHE A 91 -4.53 8.80 -33.17
N GLN A 92 -3.64 9.75 -32.90
CA GLN A 92 -2.31 9.45 -32.36
C GLN A 92 -2.41 9.41 -30.84
N LEU A 93 -2.47 8.19 -30.27
CA LEU A 93 -2.38 8.01 -28.83
C LEU A 93 -0.96 8.36 -28.36
N HIS A 94 -0.85 8.92 -27.15
CA HIS A 94 0.42 9.23 -26.52
C HIS A 94 0.71 8.28 -25.36
N VAL A 95 1.98 8.17 -24.96
CA VAL A 95 2.40 7.40 -23.77
C VAL A 95 1.59 7.80 -22.53
N ALA A 96 1.23 9.08 -22.40
CA ALA A 96 0.39 9.58 -21.31
C ALA A 96 -1.00 8.91 -21.23
N SER A 97 -1.64 8.60 -22.37
CA SER A 97 -2.95 7.93 -22.42
C SER A 97 -2.87 6.52 -21.85
N PHE A 98 -1.81 5.79 -22.21
CA PHE A 98 -1.54 4.46 -21.70
C PHE A 98 -1.16 4.49 -20.22
N ASN A 99 -0.31 5.42 -19.80
CA ASN A 99 0.07 5.59 -18.39
C ASN A 99 -1.15 5.89 -17.50
N ALA A 100 -2.11 6.68 -17.99
CA ALA A 100 -3.37 6.93 -17.29
C ALA A 100 -4.19 5.63 -17.15
N CYS A 101 -4.32 4.82 -18.20
CA CYS A 101 -5.01 3.53 -18.14
C CYS A 101 -4.30 2.53 -17.21
N ILE A 102 -2.97 2.42 -17.28
CA ILE A 102 -2.17 1.56 -16.39
C ILE A 102 -2.36 1.99 -14.93
N SER A 103 -2.34 3.30 -14.66
CA SER A 103 -2.60 3.84 -13.32
C SER A 103 -4.03 3.57 -12.84
N ALA A 104 -5.02 3.55 -13.75
CA ALA A 104 -6.39 3.12 -13.41
C ALA A 104 -6.45 1.63 -12.99
N CYS A 105 -5.63 0.78 -13.62
CA CYS A 105 -5.53 -0.63 -13.29
C CYS A 105 -4.87 -0.87 -11.91
N GLU A 106 -4.12 0.10 -11.38
CA GLU A 106 -3.42 -0.01 -10.10
C GLU A 106 -4.40 -0.23 -8.94
N ALA A 107 -5.47 0.58 -8.86
CA ALA A 107 -6.41 0.55 -7.75
C ALA A 107 -7.07 -0.83 -7.52
N ASN A 108 -7.22 -1.61 -8.59
CA ASN A 108 -7.84 -2.95 -8.55
C ASN A 108 -6.82 -4.10 -8.69
N GLY A 109 -5.53 -3.80 -8.86
CA GLY A 109 -4.48 -4.81 -9.01
C GLY A 109 -4.58 -5.66 -10.29
N PHE A 110 -5.18 -5.15 -11.36
CA PHE A 110 -5.33 -5.86 -12.64
C PHE A 110 -4.03 -5.85 -13.46
N TRP A 111 -3.01 -6.52 -12.94
CA TRP A 111 -1.67 -6.58 -13.53
C TRP A 111 -1.66 -7.17 -14.94
N GLN A 112 -2.53 -8.14 -15.25
CA GLN A 112 -2.63 -8.72 -16.59
C GLN A 112 -3.03 -7.68 -17.64
N HIS A 113 -4.04 -6.86 -17.34
CA HIS A 113 -4.50 -5.79 -18.24
C HIS A 113 -3.42 -4.70 -18.40
N ALA A 114 -2.67 -4.43 -17.34
CA ALA A 114 -1.55 -3.49 -17.42
C ALA A 114 -0.41 -4.00 -18.32
N ILE A 115 -0.12 -5.31 -18.31
CA ILE A 115 0.85 -5.91 -19.23
C ILE A 115 0.35 -5.87 -20.68
N THR A 116 -0.92 -6.21 -20.93
CA THR A 116 -1.48 -6.12 -22.29
C THR A 116 -1.41 -4.68 -22.82
N LEU A 117 -1.65 -3.68 -21.97
CA LEU A 117 -1.49 -2.27 -22.34
C LEU A 117 -0.04 -1.90 -22.67
N LEU A 118 0.95 -2.49 -21.99
CA LEU A 118 2.36 -2.29 -22.33
C LEU A 118 2.69 -2.92 -23.69
N GLU A 119 2.20 -4.12 -23.97
CA GLU A 119 2.36 -4.78 -25.27
C GLU A 119 1.74 -3.94 -26.38
N ASP A 120 0.53 -3.42 -26.16
CA ASP A 120 -0.15 -2.52 -27.09
C ASP A 120 0.64 -1.22 -27.34
N LEU A 121 1.22 -0.62 -26.28
CA LEU A 121 2.07 0.57 -26.39
C LEU A 121 3.30 0.29 -27.27
N CYS A 122 3.95 -0.86 -27.07
CA CYS A 122 5.10 -1.29 -27.88
C CYS A 122 4.70 -1.57 -29.33
N GLN A 123 3.54 -2.17 -29.59
CA GLN A 123 3.02 -2.40 -30.95
C GLN A 123 2.78 -1.09 -31.70
N GLN A 124 2.38 -0.03 -31.01
CA GLN A 124 2.23 1.32 -31.58
C GLN A 124 3.55 2.06 -31.78
N LYS A 125 4.70 1.40 -31.56
CA LYS A 125 6.06 1.98 -31.65
C LYS A 125 6.29 3.17 -30.71
N LEU A 126 5.51 3.26 -29.65
CA LEU A 126 5.74 4.21 -28.56
C LEU A 126 6.80 3.62 -27.61
N THR A 127 7.67 4.46 -27.06
CA THR A 127 8.66 4.02 -26.08
C THR A 127 8.10 4.19 -24.66
N PRO A 128 8.01 3.12 -23.86
CA PRO A 128 7.63 3.22 -22.46
C PRO A 128 8.60 4.16 -21.72
N ASP A 129 8.07 5.01 -20.84
CA ASP A 129 8.89 5.88 -20.01
C ASP A 129 9.03 5.33 -18.58
N VAL A 130 9.81 6.02 -17.74
CA VAL A 130 10.00 5.64 -16.33
C VAL A 130 8.67 5.60 -15.59
N ILE A 131 7.72 6.47 -15.96
CA ILE A 131 6.38 6.51 -15.36
C ILE A 131 5.61 5.23 -15.71
N THR A 132 5.66 4.77 -16.97
CA THR A 132 5.03 3.52 -17.40
C THR A 132 5.49 2.35 -16.54
N TYR A 133 6.81 2.17 -16.39
CA TYR A 133 7.35 1.08 -15.58
C TYR A 133 7.07 1.24 -14.09
N CYS A 134 7.12 2.45 -13.54
CA CYS A 134 6.74 2.68 -12.14
C CYS A 134 5.27 2.31 -11.87
N SER A 135 4.34 2.76 -12.73
CA SER A 135 2.93 2.40 -12.62
C SER A 135 2.72 0.89 -12.78
N LEU A 136 3.44 0.23 -13.68
CA LEU A 136 3.40 -1.24 -13.83
C LEU A 136 3.88 -1.97 -12.58
N ILE A 137 4.98 -1.53 -11.96
CA ILE A 137 5.50 -2.11 -10.72
C ILE A 137 4.47 -1.93 -9.58
N SER A 138 3.84 -0.76 -9.46
CA SER A 138 2.76 -0.52 -8.48
C SER A 138 1.53 -1.43 -8.72
N VAL A 139 1.13 -1.64 -9.98
CA VAL A 139 0.04 -2.57 -10.29
C VAL A 139 0.44 -4.01 -9.91
N CYS A 140 1.69 -4.40 -10.17
CA CYS A 140 2.23 -5.72 -9.77
C CYS A 140 2.29 -5.87 -8.24
N GLU A 141 2.57 -4.80 -7.49
CA GLU A 141 2.51 -4.77 -6.03
C GLU A 141 1.10 -5.09 -5.51
N LYS A 142 0.06 -4.53 -6.13
CA LYS A 142 -1.34 -4.85 -5.78
C LYS A 142 -1.72 -6.27 -6.22
N GLY A 143 -1.23 -6.70 -7.38
CA GLY A 143 -1.41 -8.06 -7.93
C GLY A 143 -0.55 -9.16 -7.29
N ARG A 144 0.32 -8.82 -6.32
CA ARG A 144 1.29 -9.73 -5.65
C ARG A 144 2.24 -10.46 -6.62
N GLN A 145 2.52 -9.86 -7.78
CA GLN A 145 3.39 -10.44 -8.81
C GLN A 145 4.83 -9.92 -8.70
N TRP A 146 5.56 -10.39 -7.68
CA TRP A 146 6.92 -9.92 -7.40
C TRP A 146 7.91 -10.19 -8.53
N ARG A 147 7.77 -11.32 -9.26
CA ARG A 147 8.67 -11.70 -10.36
C ARG A 147 8.60 -10.68 -11.51
N VAL A 148 7.38 -10.31 -11.87
CA VAL A 148 7.12 -9.33 -12.93
C VAL A 148 7.58 -7.94 -12.49
N ALA A 149 7.30 -7.56 -11.24
CA ALA A 149 7.80 -6.30 -10.66
C ALA A 149 9.34 -6.20 -10.72
N CYS A 150 10.05 -7.27 -10.38
CA CYS A 150 11.52 -7.32 -10.46
C CYS A 150 12.03 -7.21 -11.90
N CYS A 151 11.35 -7.85 -12.85
CA CYS A 151 11.69 -7.75 -14.27
C CYS A 151 11.57 -6.31 -14.77
N PHE A 152 10.45 -5.63 -14.47
CA PHE A 152 10.28 -4.22 -14.82
C PHE A 152 11.30 -3.30 -14.14
N LEU A 153 11.69 -3.60 -12.90
CA LEU A 153 12.72 -2.84 -12.20
C LEU A 153 14.09 -2.96 -12.88
N GLN A 154 14.43 -4.13 -13.44
CA GLN A 154 15.69 -4.34 -14.19
C GLN A 154 15.69 -3.65 -15.56
N LEU A 155 14.51 -3.43 -16.14
CA LEU A 155 14.35 -2.71 -17.41
C LEU A 155 14.49 -1.18 -17.25
N LEU A 156 14.43 -0.67 -16.02
CA LEU A 156 14.63 0.74 -15.73
C LEU A 156 16.13 1.09 -15.70
N SER A 157 16.56 2.01 -16.57
CA SER A 157 17.93 2.55 -16.55
C SER A 157 18.24 3.36 -15.28
N SER A 158 17.23 4.01 -14.70
CA SER A 158 17.35 4.82 -13.48
C SER A 158 16.15 4.60 -12.55
N PRO A 159 16.11 3.47 -11.82
CA PRO A 159 15.02 3.18 -10.90
C PRO A 159 15.00 4.18 -9.74
N ASN A 160 13.82 4.73 -9.45
CA ASN A 160 13.61 5.70 -8.38
C ASN A 160 13.13 5.02 -7.09
N VAL A 161 13.00 5.80 -6.02
CA VAL A 161 12.53 5.33 -4.70
C VAL A 161 11.16 4.65 -4.79
N ILE A 162 10.27 5.15 -5.65
CA ILE A 162 8.90 4.63 -5.81
C ILE A 162 8.96 3.21 -6.38
N ALA A 163 9.70 3.01 -7.47
CA ALA A 163 9.87 1.71 -8.11
C ALA A 163 10.46 0.66 -7.16
N PHE A 164 11.52 1.01 -6.40
CA PHE A 164 12.06 0.10 -5.38
C PHE A 164 11.08 -0.20 -4.27
N SER A 165 10.40 0.81 -3.73
CA SER A 165 9.46 0.62 -2.63
C SER A 165 8.29 -0.29 -3.04
N ALA A 166 7.72 -0.08 -4.22
CA ALA A 166 6.66 -0.92 -4.75
C ALA A 166 7.15 -2.35 -5.05
N ALA A 167 8.36 -2.52 -5.59
CA ALA A 167 8.94 -3.84 -5.81
C ALA A 167 9.19 -4.60 -4.50
N ILE A 168 9.72 -3.93 -3.46
CA ILE A 168 9.93 -4.52 -2.13
C ILE A 168 8.59 -4.88 -1.48
N SER A 169 7.59 -3.99 -1.53
CA SER A 169 6.24 -4.27 -1.03
C SER A 169 5.55 -5.40 -1.80
N SER A 170 5.83 -5.58 -3.09
CA SER A 170 5.35 -6.74 -3.86
C SER A 170 5.97 -8.05 -3.36
N ALA A 171 7.26 -8.04 -3.02
CA ALA A 171 7.97 -9.18 -2.46
C ALA A 171 7.51 -9.51 -1.03
N GLU A 172 7.24 -8.49 -0.22
CA GLU A 172 6.63 -8.62 1.11
C GLU A 172 5.29 -9.35 1.06
N LYS A 173 4.38 -8.91 0.17
CA LYS A 173 3.05 -9.55 0.01
C LYS A 173 3.13 -10.97 -0.56
N ALA A 174 4.24 -11.31 -1.22
CA ALA A 174 4.50 -12.63 -1.76
C ALA A 174 5.33 -13.53 -0.82
N LEU A 175 5.62 -13.07 0.41
CA LEU A 175 6.42 -13.80 1.40
C LEU A 175 7.84 -14.13 0.91
N GLN A 176 8.41 -13.26 0.08
CA GLN A 176 9.75 -13.42 -0.50
C GLN A 176 10.77 -12.50 0.19
N TRP A 177 11.09 -12.80 1.45
CA TRP A 177 12.00 -11.98 2.26
C TRP A 177 13.40 -11.83 1.65
N THR A 178 13.94 -12.89 1.04
CA THR A 178 15.28 -12.87 0.42
C THR A 178 15.38 -11.85 -0.72
N ILE A 179 14.33 -11.77 -1.53
CA ILE A 179 14.22 -10.81 -2.63
C ILE A 179 14.01 -9.39 -2.09
N ALA A 180 13.16 -9.22 -1.08
CA ALA A 180 12.96 -7.93 -0.42
C ALA A 180 14.29 -7.36 0.14
N LEU A 181 15.11 -8.19 0.78
CA LEU A 181 16.43 -7.80 1.28
C LEU A 181 17.41 -7.46 0.15
N ARG A 182 17.44 -8.26 -0.91
CA ARG A 182 18.32 -8.01 -2.07
C ARG A 182 17.98 -6.68 -2.75
N LEU A 183 16.69 -6.42 -2.97
CA LEU A 183 16.22 -5.16 -3.55
C LEU A 183 16.53 -3.96 -2.63
N LEU A 184 16.37 -4.12 -1.32
CA LEU A 184 16.74 -3.08 -0.36
C LEU A 184 18.25 -2.81 -0.36
N GLN A 185 19.08 -3.84 -0.50
CA GLN A 185 20.53 -3.67 -0.62
C GLN A 185 20.90 -2.90 -1.90
N GLN A 186 20.33 -3.26 -3.05
CA GLN A 186 20.53 -2.52 -4.31
C GLN A 186 20.11 -1.05 -4.19
N MET A 187 18.99 -0.79 -3.52
CA MET A 187 18.51 0.55 -3.24
C MET A 187 19.52 1.35 -2.38
N ARG A 188 20.14 0.70 -1.38
CA ARG A 188 21.19 1.31 -0.54
C ARG A 188 22.48 1.60 -1.29
N GLU A 189 22.88 0.72 -2.21
CA GLU A 189 24.06 0.93 -3.08
C GLU A 189 23.89 2.19 -3.94
N MET A 190 22.66 2.49 -4.36
CA MET A 190 22.31 3.72 -5.06
C MET A 190 22.03 4.92 -4.13
N ARG A 191 22.30 4.80 -2.83
CA ARG A 191 22.06 5.84 -1.80
C ARG A 191 20.61 6.33 -1.75
N LEU A 192 19.67 5.48 -2.15
CA LEU A 192 18.24 5.74 -2.01
C LEU A 192 17.80 5.17 -0.66
N PHE A 193 17.29 6.03 0.22
CA PHE A 193 16.83 5.64 1.55
C PHE A 193 15.36 6.01 1.70
N ASN A 194 14.52 5.04 2.06
CA ASN A 194 13.09 5.26 2.26
C ASN A 194 12.56 4.40 3.40
N LEU A 195 11.87 5.04 4.35
CA LEU A 195 11.24 4.36 5.49
C LEU A 195 10.26 3.28 5.03
N VAL A 196 9.48 3.54 3.97
CA VAL A 196 8.48 2.58 3.45
C VAL A 196 9.16 1.29 2.97
N ALA A 197 10.30 1.40 2.28
CA ALA A 197 11.05 0.25 1.79
C ALA A 197 11.65 -0.59 2.93
N PHE A 198 12.17 0.06 3.99
CA PHE A 198 12.64 -0.64 5.19
C PHE A 198 11.50 -1.33 5.93
N ASN A 199 10.36 -0.65 6.13
CA ASN A 199 9.19 -1.23 6.79
C ASN A 199 8.67 -2.45 6.03
N ALA A 200 8.58 -2.37 4.70
CA ALA A 200 8.18 -3.50 3.86
C ALA A 200 9.17 -4.67 3.95
N ALA A 201 10.49 -4.42 3.96
CA ALA A 201 11.49 -5.48 4.12
C ALA A 201 11.46 -6.12 5.51
N ILE A 202 11.27 -5.34 6.59
CA ILE A 202 11.13 -5.85 7.96
C ILE A 202 9.84 -6.68 8.08
N SER A 203 8.72 -6.21 7.53
CA SER A 203 7.46 -6.99 7.54
C SER A 203 7.56 -8.26 6.68
N ALA A 204 8.34 -8.26 5.61
CA ALA A 204 8.62 -9.48 4.84
C ALA A 204 9.39 -10.51 5.70
N CYS A 205 10.38 -10.05 6.48
CA CYS A 205 11.12 -10.91 7.41
C CYS A 205 10.22 -11.42 8.55
N GLU A 206 9.38 -10.56 9.12
CA GLU A 206 8.38 -10.92 10.14
C GLU A 206 7.48 -12.07 9.67
N LYS A 207 6.86 -11.93 8.49
CA LYS A 207 5.92 -12.92 7.96
C LYS A 207 6.57 -14.26 7.62
N CYS A 208 7.89 -14.28 7.44
CA CYS A 208 8.66 -15.49 7.18
C CYS A 208 9.38 -16.03 8.43
N GLY A 209 9.22 -15.41 9.60
CA GLY A 209 9.88 -15.85 10.84
C GLY A 209 11.38 -15.51 10.94
N GLU A 210 11.90 -14.69 10.02
CA GLU A 210 13.33 -14.34 9.93
C GLU A 210 13.67 -13.16 10.85
N TRP A 211 13.51 -13.38 12.15
CA TRP A 211 13.73 -12.37 13.18
C TRP A 211 15.16 -11.78 13.23
N PRO A 212 16.27 -12.53 12.96
CA PRO A 212 17.60 -11.94 13.08
C PRO A 212 17.83 -10.87 11.99
N GLN A 213 17.23 -11.06 10.82
CA GLN A 213 17.33 -10.18 9.67
C GLN A 213 16.46 -8.93 9.90
N ALA A 214 15.26 -9.10 10.46
CA ALA A 214 14.42 -7.98 10.89
C ALA A 214 15.15 -7.09 11.91
N LEU A 215 15.82 -7.69 12.91
CA LEU A 215 16.59 -6.96 13.92
C LEU A 215 17.81 -6.25 13.32
N ALA A 216 18.55 -6.92 12.42
CA ALA A 216 19.69 -6.32 11.73
C ALA A 216 19.27 -5.10 10.90
N LEU A 217 18.13 -5.18 10.21
CA LEU A 217 17.58 -4.06 9.47
C LEU A 217 17.21 -2.89 10.39
N LEU A 218 16.50 -3.14 11.50
CA LEU A 218 16.13 -2.10 12.46
C LEU A 218 17.38 -1.37 13.02
N ARG A 219 18.43 -2.12 13.39
CA ARG A 219 19.70 -1.53 13.84
C ARG A 219 20.37 -0.72 12.74
N SER A 220 20.33 -1.21 11.48
CA SER A 220 20.90 -0.48 10.35
C SER A 220 20.21 0.88 10.10
N MET A 221 18.91 1.01 10.39
CA MET A 221 18.18 2.27 10.23
C MET A 221 18.72 3.36 11.17
N ALA A 222 19.10 3.00 12.40
CA ALA A 222 19.71 3.94 13.34
C ALA A 222 21.03 4.52 12.80
N HIS A 223 21.88 3.67 12.19
CA HIS A 223 23.12 4.10 11.56
C HIS A 223 22.90 4.99 10.32
N LEU A 224 21.78 4.80 9.62
CA LEU A 224 21.39 5.56 8.43
C LEU A 224 20.65 6.87 8.75
N ARG A 225 20.53 7.24 10.04
CA ARG A 225 19.73 8.39 10.52
C ARG A 225 18.27 8.35 10.04
N LEU A 226 17.75 7.16 9.74
CA LEU A 226 16.34 6.95 9.45
C LEU A 226 15.60 6.77 10.77
N ARG A 227 14.62 7.63 11.02
CA ARG A 227 13.80 7.54 12.23
C ARG A 227 12.76 6.44 12.05
N ALA A 228 12.98 5.31 12.71
CA ALA A 228 12.02 4.22 12.78
C ALA A 228 10.71 4.72 13.42
N ASP A 229 9.58 4.28 12.87
CA ASP A 229 8.26 4.62 13.37
C ASP A 229 7.65 3.44 14.14
N ALA A 230 6.46 3.65 14.71
CA ALA A 230 5.75 2.61 15.44
C ALA A 230 5.49 1.35 14.57
N ILE A 231 5.38 1.49 13.24
CA ILE A 231 5.17 0.37 12.32
C ILE A 231 6.45 -0.45 12.19
N THR A 232 7.61 0.21 12.06
CA THR A 232 8.94 -0.44 12.01
C THR A 232 9.14 -1.31 13.25
N PHE A 233 8.93 -0.74 14.43
CA PHE A 233 9.11 -1.45 15.70
C PHE A 233 8.05 -2.52 15.93
N SER A 234 6.79 -2.28 15.55
CA SER A 234 5.74 -3.30 15.63
C SER A 234 6.08 -4.54 14.80
N SER A 235 6.56 -4.33 13.57
CA SER A 235 6.92 -5.44 12.67
C SER A 235 8.14 -6.20 13.21
N ALA A 236 9.15 -5.48 13.72
CA ALA A 236 10.33 -6.10 14.32
C ALA A 236 10.01 -6.87 15.62
N ILE A 237 9.17 -6.31 16.49
CA ILE A 237 8.75 -6.94 17.75
C ILE A 237 7.89 -8.18 17.49
N SER A 238 7.00 -8.11 16.49
CA SER A 238 6.21 -9.26 16.07
C SER A 238 7.10 -10.36 15.48
N ALA A 239 8.13 -10.02 14.70
CA ALA A 239 9.09 -10.99 14.19
C ALA A 239 9.86 -11.71 15.32
N MET A 240 10.25 -10.99 16.36
CA MET A 240 10.91 -11.60 17.52
C MET A 240 9.96 -12.44 18.38
N ALA A 241 8.68 -12.06 18.43
CA ALA A 241 7.65 -12.84 19.10
C ALA A 241 7.43 -14.20 18.41
N THR A 242 7.44 -14.23 17.07
CA THR A 242 7.36 -15.49 16.31
C THR A 242 8.65 -16.31 16.41
N GLY A 243 9.81 -15.65 16.56
CA GLY A 243 11.11 -16.30 16.78
C GLY A 243 11.41 -16.72 18.22
N GLU A 244 10.43 -16.66 19.13
CA GLU A 244 10.56 -16.97 20.57
C GLU A 244 11.61 -16.14 21.35
N GLN A 245 12.06 -15.01 20.78
CA GLN A 245 13.06 -14.13 21.37
C GLN A 245 12.43 -13.05 22.26
N TRP A 246 11.74 -13.48 23.33
CA TRP A 246 11.00 -12.59 24.24
C TRP A 246 11.89 -11.50 24.87
N ALA A 247 13.13 -11.83 25.23
CA ALA A 247 14.03 -10.89 25.90
C ALA A 247 14.38 -9.69 25.01
N ILE A 248 14.64 -9.95 23.72
CA ILE A 248 14.95 -8.90 22.74
C ILE A 248 13.68 -8.09 22.42
N ALA A 249 12.51 -8.74 22.37
CA ALA A 249 11.23 -8.08 22.17
C ALA A 249 10.91 -7.06 23.28
N VAL A 250 11.15 -7.43 24.54
CA VAL A 250 10.97 -6.54 25.70
C VAL A 250 11.97 -5.40 25.70
N ASP A 251 13.24 -5.68 25.41
CA ASP A 251 14.30 -4.66 25.33
C ASP A 251 13.99 -3.63 24.23
N LEU A 252 13.53 -4.09 23.06
CA LEU A 252 13.12 -3.19 21.98
C LEU A 252 11.89 -2.36 22.33
N LEU A 253 10.90 -2.92 23.03
CA LEU A 253 9.76 -2.13 23.53
C LEU A 253 10.23 -1.06 24.54
N HIS A 254 11.18 -1.39 25.41
CA HIS A 254 11.76 -0.41 26.33
C HIS A 254 12.49 0.71 25.57
N SER A 255 13.28 0.34 24.55
CA SER A 255 13.95 1.32 23.67
C SER A 255 12.94 2.21 22.93
N LEU A 256 11.80 1.67 22.53
CA LEU A 256 10.74 2.42 21.87
C LEU A 256 10.06 3.42 22.81
N ARG A 257 9.83 3.07 24.08
CA ARG A 257 9.31 4.02 25.09
C ARG A 257 10.26 5.19 25.36
N LEU A 258 11.57 4.97 25.22
CA LEU A 258 12.57 6.04 25.32
C LEU A 258 12.68 6.87 24.03
N SER A 259 12.20 6.32 22.91
CA SER A 259 12.11 7.04 21.65
C SER A 259 10.85 7.92 21.60
N GLU A 260 10.85 8.90 20.71
CA GLU A 260 9.65 9.71 20.45
C GLU A 260 8.52 8.93 19.76
N ALA A 261 8.76 7.69 19.30
CA ALA A 261 7.73 6.84 18.71
C ALA A 261 6.92 6.17 19.83
N ARG A 262 5.78 6.78 20.20
CA ARG A 262 4.91 6.25 21.27
C ARG A 262 4.50 4.79 20.98
N PRO A 263 4.56 3.88 21.97
CA PRO A 263 4.05 2.52 21.81
C PRO A 263 2.54 2.54 21.57
N ASN A 264 2.07 1.63 20.73
CA ASN A 264 0.66 1.35 20.53
C ASN A 264 0.31 -0.03 21.12
N LEU A 265 -0.98 -0.32 21.19
CA LEU A 265 -1.49 -1.57 21.74
C LEU A 265 -0.96 -2.82 21.01
N ILE A 266 -0.72 -2.70 19.69
CA ILE A 266 -0.22 -3.80 18.86
C ILE A 266 1.17 -4.23 19.31
N ILE A 267 2.06 -3.27 19.60
CA ILE A 267 3.43 -3.58 20.06
C ILE A 267 3.41 -4.28 21.42
N TYR A 268 2.57 -3.80 22.36
CA TYR A 268 2.41 -4.46 23.65
C TYR A 268 1.85 -5.88 23.51
N ASN A 269 0.84 -6.08 22.66
CA ASN A 269 0.28 -7.40 22.37
C ASN A 269 1.30 -8.35 21.76
N ALA A 270 2.15 -7.87 20.85
CA ALA A 270 3.23 -8.68 20.26
C ALA A 270 4.26 -9.10 21.33
N ALA A 271 4.71 -8.17 22.18
CA ALA A 271 5.64 -8.47 23.27
C ALA A 271 5.04 -9.41 24.33
N LEU A 272 3.75 -9.23 24.67
CA LEU A 272 3.02 -10.12 25.58
C LEU A 272 2.87 -11.53 25.01
N CYS A 273 2.57 -11.66 23.71
CA CYS A 273 2.57 -12.94 23.02
C CYS A 273 3.94 -13.63 23.08
N ALA A 274 5.03 -12.88 22.87
CA ALA A 274 6.40 -13.41 22.99
C ALA A 274 6.70 -13.94 24.40
N CYS A 275 6.36 -13.14 25.43
CA CYS A 275 6.51 -13.54 26.83
C CYS A 275 5.66 -14.77 27.17
N GLY A 276 4.48 -14.91 26.54
CA GLY A 276 3.60 -16.04 26.77
C GLY A 276 4.06 -17.34 26.14
N ALA A 277 4.62 -17.28 24.94
CA ALA A 277 5.27 -18.43 24.31
C ALA A 277 6.46 -18.92 25.15
N ALA A 278 7.24 -18.00 25.73
CA ALA A 278 8.40 -18.32 26.56
C ALA A 278 8.09 -18.62 28.04
N ALA A 279 6.81 -18.71 28.42
CA ALA A 279 6.36 -18.92 29.81
C ALA A 279 6.93 -17.92 30.85
N GLN A 280 7.17 -16.67 30.44
CA GLN A 280 7.75 -15.63 31.29
C GLN A 280 6.68 -14.80 32.00
N ASN A 281 6.07 -15.41 33.01
CA ASN A 281 4.94 -14.86 33.76
C ASN A 281 5.23 -13.48 34.37
N ALA A 282 6.43 -13.28 34.94
CA ALA A 282 6.80 -12.04 35.62
C ALA A 282 6.88 -10.84 34.66
N TRP A 283 7.45 -11.06 33.47
CA TRP A 283 7.54 -10.02 32.44
C TRP A 283 6.19 -9.73 31.81
N ALA A 284 5.34 -10.74 31.61
CA ALA A 284 3.99 -10.52 31.10
C ALA A 284 3.14 -9.63 32.02
N LEU A 285 3.19 -9.84 33.33
CA LEU A 285 2.50 -8.98 34.31
C LEU A 285 3.09 -7.56 34.35
N ARG A 286 4.42 -7.44 34.26
CA ARG A 286 5.08 -6.13 34.19
C ARG A 286 4.67 -5.35 32.95
N LEU A 287 4.65 -5.98 31.78
CA LEU A 287 4.20 -5.36 30.53
C LEU A 287 2.73 -4.91 30.60
N PHE A 288 1.87 -5.69 31.25
CA PHE A 288 0.47 -5.30 31.46
C PHE A 288 0.33 -4.07 32.36
N GLY A 289 1.16 -3.96 33.41
CA GLY A 289 1.23 -2.74 34.23
C GLY A 289 1.71 -1.53 33.43
N LEU A 290 2.77 -1.69 32.62
CA LEU A 290 3.30 -0.62 31.77
C LEU A 290 2.28 -0.13 30.73
N LEU A 291 1.45 -1.04 30.18
CA LEU A 291 0.37 -0.69 29.27
C LEU A 291 -0.68 0.22 29.94
N GLN A 292 -1.00 -0.04 31.22
CA GLN A 292 -1.93 0.79 31.99
C GLN A 292 -1.32 2.16 32.33
N GLU A 293 -0.03 2.21 32.66
CA GLU A 293 0.70 3.46 32.88
C GLU A 293 0.72 4.34 31.62
N ASP A 294 0.90 3.74 30.44
CA ASP A 294 0.84 4.43 29.14
C ASP A 294 -0.60 4.83 28.74
N SER A 295 -1.58 4.65 29.63
CA SER A 295 -3.00 5.01 29.43
C SER A 295 -3.64 4.33 28.22
N LEU A 296 -3.13 3.15 27.83
CA LEU A 296 -3.68 2.34 26.75
C LEU A 296 -4.77 1.41 27.30
N GLN A 297 -5.89 1.29 26.59
CA GLN A 297 -6.97 0.38 27.00
C GLN A 297 -6.65 -1.05 26.53
N PRO A 298 -6.55 -2.03 27.45
CA PRO A 298 -6.28 -3.41 27.09
C PRO A 298 -7.47 -4.00 26.33
N ASP A 299 -7.18 -4.61 25.18
CA ASP A 299 -8.17 -5.32 24.37
C ASP A 299 -8.22 -6.81 24.71
N VAL A 300 -9.15 -7.52 24.08
CA VAL A 300 -9.31 -8.97 24.22
C VAL A 300 -7.99 -9.70 23.97
N VAL A 301 -7.20 -9.25 22.99
CA VAL A 301 -5.90 -9.86 22.64
C VAL A 301 -4.88 -9.68 23.78
N THR A 302 -4.87 -8.51 24.43
CA THR A 302 -4.03 -8.22 25.61
C THR A 302 -4.35 -9.17 26.76
N TYR A 303 -5.63 -9.38 27.03
CA TYR A 303 -6.06 -10.30 28.09
C TYR A 303 -5.79 -11.77 27.73
N CYS A 304 -6.02 -12.17 26.48
CA CYS A 304 -5.71 -13.53 26.04
C CYS A 304 -4.20 -13.83 26.10
N SER A 305 -3.35 -12.90 25.64
CA SER A 305 -1.89 -13.06 25.67
C SER A 305 -1.34 -13.10 27.09
N THR A 306 -1.81 -12.24 28.00
CA THR A 306 -1.43 -12.27 29.43
C THR A 306 -1.90 -13.55 30.15
N VAL A 307 -3.09 -14.07 29.84
CA VAL A 307 -3.60 -15.32 30.44
C VAL A 307 -2.89 -16.56 29.87
N LEU A 308 -2.48 -16.52 28.60
CA LEU A 308 -1.62 -17.56 28.03
C LEU A 308 -0.23 -17.53 28.66
N ALA A 309 0.29 -16.32 28.92
CA ALA A 309 1.61 -16.09 29.50
C ALA A 309 1.71 -16.31 31.01
N THR A 310 0.60 -16.52 31.72
CA THR A 310 0.61 -16.71 33.17
C THR A 310 -0.10 -18.02 33.51
N THR A 311 0.42 -18.76 34.49
CA THR A 311 -0.22 -20.01 34.93
C THR A 311 -1.49 -19.81 35.76
N LEU A 312 -1.92 -18.57 36.05
CA LEU A 312 -3.29 -18.08 36.32
C LEU A 312 -3.25 -16.65 36.90
N PRO A 313 -4.34 -15.84 36.73
CA PRO A 313 -5.34 -15.69 37.79
C PRO A 313 -6.80 -15.75 37.29
N ALA A 314 -7.70 -16.33 38.11
CA ALA A 314 -9.16 -16.39 37.87
C ALA A 314 -9.78 -15.01 37.56
N MET A 315 -9.16 -13.93 38.01
CA MET A 315 -9.59 -12.54 37.81
C MET A 315 -9.48 -12.08 36.34
N LEU A 316 -8.42 -12.46 35.62
CA LEU A 316 -8.26 -12.14 34.19
C LEU A 316 -9.20 -13.00 33.33
N LEU A 317 -9.44 -14.26 33.73
CA LEU A 317 -10.45 -15.12 33.12
C LEU A 317 -11.87 -14.56 33.33
N GLN A 318 -12.17 -14.01 34.51
CA GLN A 318 -13.46 -13.40 34.82
C GLN A 318 -13.66 -12.11 34.01
N ARG A 319 -12.62 -11.27 33.85
CA ARG A 319 -12.68 -10.10 32.97
C ARG A 319 -12.79 -10.46 31.48
N LEU A 320 -12.09 -11.49 31.01
CA LEU A 320 -12.26 -12.03 29.66
C LEU A 320 -13.68 -12.55 29.41
N ALA A 321 -14.24 -13.31 30.36
CA ALA A 321 -15.60 -13.83 30.29
C ALA A 321 -16.64 -12.69 30.22
N THR A 322 -16.45 -11.60 30.97
CA THR A 322 -17.32 -10.42 30.90
C THR A 322 -17.19 -9.63 29.59
N VAL A 323 -16.02 -9.61 28.96
CA VAL A 323 -15.77 -8.86 27.72
C VAL A 323 -16.23 -9.63 26.48
N GLN A 324 -16.12 -10.97 26.47
CA GLN A 324 -16.52 -11.79 25.32
C GLN A 324 -17.92 -12.42 25.44
N GLY A 325 -18.55 -12.40 26.62
CA GLY A 325 -19.81 -13.12 26.85
C GLY A 325 -19.67 -14.66 26.76
N LEU A 326 -18.43 -15.18 26.74
CA LEU A 326 -18.11 -16.59 26.58
C LEU A 326 -17.96 -17.28 27.94
N SER A 327 -18.25 -18.58 27.98
CA SER A 327 -18.19 -19.38 29.20
C SER A 327 -16.74 -19.73 29.58
N LEU A 328 -16.44 -19.80 30.88
CA LEU A 328 -15.11 -20.14 31.43
C LEU A 328 -14.54 -21.49 30.94
N GLN A 329 -15.38 -22.37 30.40
CA GLN A 329 -14.99 -23.68 29.88
C GLN A 329 -14.38 -23.59 28.47
N GLU A 330 -14.91 -22.74 27.57
CA GLU A 330 -14.40 -22.57 26.21
C GLU A 330 -12.99 -21.95 26.18
N LEU A 331 -12.70 -21.05 27.13
CA LEU A 331 -11.36 -20.47 27.33
C LEU A 331 -10.33 -21.51 27.82
N ARG A 332 -10.77 -22.52 28.58
CA ARG A 332 -9.90 -23.63 29.00
C ARG A 332 -9.65 -24.62 27.85
N GLU A 333 -10.62 -24.79 26.95
CA GLU A 333 -10.47 -25.63 25.77
C GLU A 333 -9.54 -25.02 24.71
N THR A 334 -9.56 -23.70 24.48
CA THR A 334 -8.62 -23.03 23.57
C THR A 334 -7.16 -23.13 24.05
N LYS A 335 -6.94 -23.04 25.38
CA LYS A 335 -5.63 -23.30 26.01
C LYS A 335 -5.18 -24.76 25.82
N LYS A 336 -6.10 -25.73 25.91
CA LYS A 336 -5.82 -27.15 25.64
C LYS A 336 -5.53 -27.42 24.16
N ARG A 337 -6.29 -26.84 23.23
CA ARG A 337 -6.07 -27.02 21.78
C ARG A 337 -4.72 -26.50 21.31
N ARG A 338 -4.22 -25.41 21.89
CA ARG A 338 -2.90 -24.85 21.53
C ARG A 338 -1.71 -25.58 22.16
N THR A 339 -1.91 -26.23 23.32
CA THR A 339 -0.88 -27.05 23.97
C THR A 339 -0.80 -28.47 23.40
N LEU A 340 -1.87 -28.95 22.75
CA LEU A 340 -1.93 -30.27 22.10
C LEU A 340 -1.42 -30.27 20.64
N PHE A 341 -1.15 -29.10 20.04
CA PHE A 341 -0.49 -29.00 18.72
C PHE A 341 0.82 -28.20 18.83
N PRO A 342 1.90 -28.76 19.42
CA PRO A 342 3.23 -28.37 18.99
C PRO A 342 3.40 -28.85 17.54
N GLN A 343 3.89 -27.98 16.68
CA GLN A 343 4.01 -28.17 15.23
C GLN A 343 4.49 -29.57 14.83
N GLU A 344 3.71 -30.27 13.99
CA GLU A 344 4.31 -31.19 13.01
C GLU A 344 4.74 -30.34 11.81
N SER A 345 6.05 -30.40 11.54
CA SER A 345 6.84 -29.96 10.36
C SER A 345 6.80 -28.50 9.94
#